data_AF-A0A2D7V6U4-F1
#
_entry.id   AF-A0A2D7V6U4-F1
#
_cell.length_a   1.000
_cell.length_b   1.000
_cell.length_c   1.000
_cell.angle_alpha   90.00
_cell.angle_beta   90.00
_cell.angle_gamma   90.00
#
_symmetry.space_group_name_H-M   'P 1'
#
loop_
_entity.id
_entity.type
_entity.pdbx_description
1 polymer ?
#
loop_
_entity_poly.entity_id
_entity_poly.type
_entity_poly.pdbx_seq_one_letter_code
_entity_poly.pdbx_strand_id
1 'polypeptide(L)'
;AATAAVMAIEAEQTVQALDYSKLAGRLMEDGQVLALKKETRESWGVGISPDKLKGVVVDGEEVEFQGEWSESSSLRPFVGTSYWHDGNGGKGMRSAKFPFVAEKDGLHEVKVSFVPSGNRAGKVIYEVLDENGLKNLEVDQRKGGSNDGIWYSLGSFVYEKGQEYSVTVLNKDTEGYVIVDAMQVIALAP
;
A
#
# COMPACT_ATOMS: atom_id res chain seq x y z
N ALA A 1 21.69 26.93 -0.06
CA ALA A 1 23.07 26.86 -0.61
C ALA A 1 24.06 27.77 0.13
N ALA A 2 23.67 28.99 0.54
CA ALA A 2 24.55 29.88 1.31
C ALA A 2 24.83 29.39 2.75
N THR A 3 23.84 28.82 3.45
CA THR A 3 23.92 28.42 4.86
C THR A 3 25.07 27.45 5.16
N ALA A 4 25.23 26.39 4.38
CA ALA A 4 26.30 25.41 4.58
C ALA A 4 27.71 26.00 4.37
N ALA A 5 27.86 26.92 3.41
CA ALA A 5 29.14 27.58 3.15
C ALA A 5 29.51 28.57 4.26
N VAL A 6 28.53 29.31 4.80
CA VAL A 6 28.75 30.23 5.93
C VAL A 6 29.15 29.45 7.18
N MET A 7 28.43 28.37 7.51
CA MET A 7 28.74 27.53 8.67
C MET A 7 30.13 26.85 8.55
N ALA A 8 30.53 26.45 7.34
CA ALA A 8 31.85 25.88 7.08
C ALA A 8 32.98 26.89 7.36
N ILE A 9 32.79 28.14 6.94
CA ILE A 9 33.75 29.23 7.19
C ILE A 9 33.83 29.55 8.68
N GLU A 10 32.70 29.66 9.38
CA GLU A 10 32.66 29.97 10.82
C GLU A 10 33.25 28.85 11.68
N ALA A 11 33.09 27.59 11.26
CA ALA A 11 33.61 26.42 11.97
C ALA A 11 35.05 26.04 11.57
N GLU A 12 35.68 26.76 10.64
CA GLU A 12 36.97 26.41 10.02
C GLU A 12 37.02 24.95 9.50
N GLN A 13 35.90 24.47 8.97
CA GLN A 13 35.73 23.10 8.49
C GLN A 13 35.34 23.08 7.01
N THR A 14 35.60 21.96 6.32
CA THR A 14 35.08 21.78 4.97
C THR A 14 33.57 21.56 5.03
N VAL A 15 32.86 21.94 3.96
CA VAL A 15 31.39 21.77 3.89
C VAL A 15 30.98 20.30 4.08
N GLN A 16 31.84 19.36 3.68
CA GLN A 16 31.65 17.92 3.84
C GLN A 16 31.92 17.41 5.27
N ALA A 17 32.67 18.16 6.08
CA ALA A 17 33.01 17.80 7.46
C ALA A 17 32.04 18.40 8.49
N LEU A 18 31.07 19.22 8.06
CA LEU A 18 30.08 19.81 8.95
C LEU A 18 29.19 18.74 9.58
N ASP A 19 28.92 18.92 10.87
CA ASP A 19 27.98 18.08 11.60
C ASP A 19 26.58 18.23 11.00
N TYR A 20 26.05 17.09 10.52
CA TYR A 20 24.77 17.04 9.83
C TYR A 20 23.61 17.51 10.72
N SER A 21 23.62 17.21 12.01
CA SER A 21 22.55 17.59 12.94
C SER A 21 22.51 19.11 13.13
N LYS A 22 23.68 19.75 13.22
CA LYS A 22 23.77 21.22 13.31
C LYS A 22 23.36 21.90 12.01
N LEU A 23 23.83 21.38 10.88
CA LEU A 23 23.47 21.90 9.56
C LEU A 23 21.97 21.74 9.29
N ALA A 24 21.39 20.59 9.62
CA ALA A 24 19.96 20.34 9.49
C ALA A 24 19.14 21.31 10.34
N GLY A 25 19.48 21.49 11.62
CA GLY A 25 18.80 22.46 12.48
C GLY A 25 18.82 23.88 11.90
N ARG A 26 19.97 24.31 11.38
CA ARG A 26 20.08 25.65 10.80
C ARG A 26 19.31 25.81 9.49
N LEU A 27 19.31 24.78 8.65
CA LEU A 27 18.52 24.76 7.42
C LEU A 27 17.01 24.82 7.73
N MET A 28 16.54 24.18 8.82
CA MET A 28 15.15 24.33 9.27
C MET A 28 14.85 25.76 9.74
N GLU A 29 15.74 26.38 10.52
CA GLU A 29 15.59 27.78 10.99
C GLU A 29 15.54 28.77 9.83
N ASP A 30 16.36 28.55 8.80
CA ASP A 30 16.39 29.36 7.58
C ASP A 30 15.18 29.08 6.65
N GLY A 31 14.21 28.26 7.09
CA GLY A 31 13.03 27.88 6.32
C GLY A 31 13.33 26.99 5.10
N GLN A 32 14.53 26.39 5.04
CA GLN A 32 14.90 25.48 3.97
C GLN A 32 14.23 24.11 4.20
N VAL A 33 13.63 23.58 3.14
CA VAL A 33 13.01 22.25 3.16
C VAL A 33 14.10 21.18 3.16
N LEU A 34 14.22 20.43 4.26
CA LEU A 34 15.22 19.36 4.41
C LEU A 34 14.83 18.04 3.73
N ALA A 35 13.54 17.79 3.63
CA ALA A 35 12.97 16.65 2.95
C ALA A 35 11.82 17.16 2.08
N LEU A 36 11.94 16.98 0.77
CA LEU A 36 10.82 17.15 -0.13
C LEU A 36 9.77 16.12 0.27
N LYS A 37 8.69 16.55 0.92
CA LYS A 37 7.47 15.76 1.01
C LYS A 37 6.94 15.67 -0.41
N LYS A 38 7.35 14.63 -1.14
CA LYS A 38 6.85 14.38 -2.48
C LYS A 38 5.38 14.08 -2.30
N GLU A 39 4.53 15.05 -2.58
CA GLU A 39 3.09 14.84 -2.73
C GLU A 39 2.96 13.80 -3.84
N THR A 40 2.84 12.52 -3.46
CA THR A 40 2.87 11.37 -4.37
C THR A 40 1.61 11.26 -5.20
N ARG A 41 0.70 12.22 -5.11
CA ARG A 41 -0.64 12.10 -5.67
C ARG A 41 -0.73 12.76 -7.04
N GLU A 42 -0.69 11.92 -8.08
CA GLU A 42 -0.66 12.38 -9.47
C GLU A 42 -2.02 12.89 -9.99
N SER A 43 -3.16 12.49 -9.39
CA SER A 43 -4.51 13.01 -9.73
C SER A 43 -5.61 12.49 -8.80
N TRP A 44 -6.74 13.20 -8.73
CA TRP A 44 -7.98 12.74 -8.09
C TRP A 44 -8.88 11.97 -9.07
N GLY A 45 -9.61 10.97 -8.58
CA GLY A 45 -10.57 10.26 -9.41
C GLY A 45 -11.82 9.76 -8.69
N VAL A 46 -12.90 9.59 -9.46
CA VAL A 46 -14.14 8.94 -8.99
C VAL A 46 -14.07 7.44 -9.29
N GLY A 47 -13.83 6.62 -8.27
CA GLY A 47 -13.82 5.15 -8.36
C GLY A 47 -15.16 4.52 -7.97
N ILE A 48 -15.13 3.22 -7.71
CA ILE A 48 -16.27 2.47 -7.20
C ILE A 48 -16.46 2.82 -5.73
N SER A 49 -17.66 3.27 -5.37
CA SER A 49 -18.02 3.61 -3.98
C SER A 49 -17.91 2.39 -3.05
N PRO A 50 -17.08 2.42 -1.99
CA PRO A 50 -16.98 1.32 -1.02
C PRO A 50 -18.32 0.96 -0.37
N ASP A 51 -19.17 1.96 -0.09
CA ASP A 51 -20.50 1.83 0.51
C ASP A 51 -21.52 1.06 -0.35
N LYS A 52 -21.24 0.89 -1.65
CA LYS A 52 -22.09 0.10 -2.56
C LYS A 52 -21.69 -1.37 -2.62
N LEU A 53 -20.56 -1.73 -2.04
CA LEU A 53 -20.05 -3.09 -2.00
C LEU A 53 -20.61 -3.82 -0.77
N LYS A 54 -20.74 -5.14 -0.89
CA LYS A 54 -21.22 -5.99 0.21
C LYS A 54 -20.07 -6.36 1.15
N GLY A 55 -20.42 -6.61 2.41
CA GLY A 55 -19.46 -7.03 3.42
C GLY A 55 -18.53 -5.90 3.84
N VAL A 56 -17.39 -6.27 4.41
CA VAL A 56 -16.39 -5.29 4.87
C VAL A 56 -15.48 -4.93 3.70
N VAL A 57 -15.23 -3.64 3.51
CA VAL A 57 -14.29 -3.13 2.50
C VAL A 57 -13.22 -2.31 3.20
N VAL A 58 -11.97 -2.52 2.82
CA VAL A 58 -10.81 -1.77 3.32
C VAL A 58 -10.13 -1.14 2.11
N ASP A 59 -10.05 0.19 2.09
CA ASP A 59 -9.54 0.98 0.96
C ASP A 59 -8.89 2.28 1.44
N GLY A 60 -8.07 2.92 0.59
CA GLY A 60 -7.55 4.26 0.83
C GLY A 60 -6.75 4.39 2.13
N GLU A 61 -7.19 5.29 3.02
CA GLU A 61 -6.52 5.58 4.31
C GLU A 61 -6.66 4.45 5.34
N GLU A 62 -7.55 3.47 5.12
CA GLU A 62 -7.71 2.31 6.00
C GLU A 62 -6.61 1.26 5.78
N VAL A 63 -5.87 1.36 4.68
CA VAL A 63 -4.75 0.46 4.37
C VAL A 63 -3.49 0.94 5.09
N GLU A 64 -2.88 0.04 5.86
CA GLU A 64 -1.66 0.30 6.61
C GLU A 64 -0.43 -0.01 5.74
N PHE A 65 0.32 1.02 5.32
CA PHE A 65 1.49 0.86 4.46
C PHE A 65 2.81 0.87 5.24
N GLN A 66 3.72 -0.03 4.87
CA GLN A 66 5.14 0.02 5.24
C GLN A 66 6.01 0.28 4.01
N GLY A 67 6.97 1.18 4.15
CA GLY A 67 7.83 1.63 3.06
C GLY A 67 7.15 2.62 2.12
N GLU A 68 7.85 3.04 1.07
CA GLU A 68 7.35 4.10 0.18
C GLU A 68 6.38 3.58 -0.88
N TRP A 69 5.10 3.95 -0.80
CA TRP A 69 4.11 3.65 -1.83
C TRP A 69 3.72 4.92 -2.60
N SER A 70 3.44 4.78 -3.89
CA SER A 70 2.98 5.87 -4.75
C SER A 70 1.48 5.73 -5.00
N GLU A 71 0.73 6.77 -4.71
CA GLU A 71 -0.71 6.85 -4.96
C GLU A 71 -0.96 7.26 -6.41
N SER A 72 -1.92 6.63 -7.08
CA SER A 72 -2.29 6.96 -8.45
C SER A 72 -3.78 6.75 -8.68
N SER A 73 -4.35 7.51 -9.61
CA SER A 73 -5.71 7.28 -10.13
C SER A 73 -5.74 7.20 -11.66
N SER A 74 -4.58 6.92 -12.26
CA SER A 74 -4.38 6.93 -13.71
C SER A 74 -5.03 5.73 -14.41
N LEU A 75 -4.93 4.51 -13.84
CA LEU A 75 -5.54 3.31 -14.39
C LEU A 75 -6.85 2.97 -13.67
N ARG A 76 -7.95 2.87 -14.42
CA ARG A 76 -9.30 2.62 -13.91
C ARG A 76 -9.83 1.26 -14.37
N PRO A 77 -10.81 0.66 -13.67
CA PRO A 77 -11.42 1.15 -12.43
C PRO A 77 -10.59 0.83 -11.18
N PHE A 78 -10.88 1.54 -10.08
CA PHE A 78 -10.36 1.32 -8.73
C PHE A 78 -11.49 1.58 -7.72
N VAL A 79 -11.30 1.17 -6.47
CA VAL A 79 -12.25 1.44 -5.38
C VAL A 79 -11.90 2.78 -4.72
N GLY A 80 -12.92 3.50 -4.24
CA GLY A 80 -12.72 4.81 -3.62
C GLY A 80 -12.18 5.87 -4.58
N THR A 81 -11.03 6.47 -4.25
CA THR A 81 -10.48 7.64 -4.98
C THR A 81 -9.20 7.36 -5.76
N SER A 82 -8.52 6.25 -5.50
CA SER A 82 -7.17 5.95 -5.98
C SER A 82 -6.76 4.51 -5.68
N TYR A 83 -5.63 4.08 -6.23
CA TYR A 83 -4.90 2.89 -5.82
C TYR A 83 -3.43 3.25 -5.54
N TRP A 84 -2.68 2.30 -5.01
CA TRP A 84 -1.28 2.44 -4.66
C TRP A 84 -0.41 1.47 -5.47
N HIS A 85 0.85 1.85 -5.70
CA HIS A 85 1.84 0.98 -6.31
C HIS A 85 3.24 1.17 -5.74
N ASP A 86 4.06 0.13 -5.84
CA ASP A 86 5.43 0.12 -5.31
C ASP A 86 6.46 0.83 -6.22
N GLY A 87 6.00 1.51 -7.27
CA GLY A 87 6.87 2.11 -8.30
C GLY A 87 7.79 1.13 -9.02
N ASN A 88 7.53 -0.19 -8.91
CA ASN A 88 8.44 -1.26 -9.33
C ASN A 88 9.87 -1.13 -8.75
N GLY A 89 10.00 -0.56 -7.54
CA GLY A 89 11.27 -0.43 -6.83
C GLY A 89 11.27 -1.20 -5.51
N GLY A 90 12.29 -0.99 -4.67
CA GLY A 90 12.28 -1.34 -3.23
C GLY A 90 11.74 -2.74 -2.89
N LYS A 91 12.13 -3.75 -3.68
CA LYS A 91 11.61 -5.12 -3.57
C LYS A 91 12.00 -5.73 -2.21
N GLY A 92 11.01 -6.29 -1.51
CA GLY A 92 11.18 -6.83 -0.17
C GLY A 92 11.24 -5.79 0.96
N MET A 93 11.09 -4.50 0.64
CA MET A 93 11.11 -3.41 1.62
C MET A 93 9.72 -2.82 1.88
N ARG A 94 8.67 -3.36 1.25
CA ARG A 94 7.32 -2.80 1.30
C ARG A 94 6.28 -3.84 1.58
N SER A 95 5.32 -3.44 2.41
CA SER A 95 4.10 -4.18 2.65
C SER A 95 2.90 -3.24 2.71
N ALA A 96 1.72 -3.80 2.45
CA ALA A 96 0.44 -3.11 2.63
C ALA A 96 -0.50 -4.07 3.35
N LYS A 97 -1.03 -3.65 4.50
CA LYS A 97 -1.88 -4.46 5.35
C LYS A 97 -3.30 -3.91 5.31
N PHE A 98 -4.24 -4.80 5.07
CA PHE A 98 -5.67 -4.54 5.12
C PHE A 98 -6.24 -5.07 6.45
N PRO A 99 -6.32 -4.26 7.52
CA PRO A 99 -6.94 -4.67 8.77
C PRO A 99 -8.47 -4.73 8.62
N PHE A 100 -9.12 -5.69 9.25
CA PHE A 100 -10.59 -5.71 9.32
C PHE A 100 -11.10 -6.45 10.56
N VAL A 101 -12.34 -6.15 10.94
CA VAL A 101 -13.08 -6.90 11.97
C VAL A 101 -14.14 -7.75 11.28
N ALA A 102 -14.21 -9.04 11.59
CA ALA A 102 -15.21 -9.91 10.98
C ALA A 102 -16.62 -9.63 11.53
N GLU A 103 -17.59 -9.41 10.66
CA GLU A 103 -18.97 -9.09 11.06
C GLU A 103 -19.81 -10.31 11.45
N LYS A 104 -19.39 -11.51 11.01
CA LYS A 104 -20.09 -12.78 11.20
C LYS A 104 -19.11 -13.90 11.50
N ASP A 105 -19.63 -14.97 12.08
CA ASP A 105 -18.89 -16.22 12.25
C ASP A 105 -18.91 -17.05 10.95
N GLY A 106 -17.86 -17.84 10.75
CA GLY A 106 -17.80 -18.86 9.72
C GLY A 106 -17.05 -18.44 8.46
N LEU A 107 -17.44 -19.01 7.33
CA LEU A 107 -16.70 -18.92 6.08
C LEU A 107 -16.95 -17.58 5.37
N HIS A 108 -15.88 -16.89 5.00
CA HIS A 108 -15.94 -15.64 4.23
C HIS A 108 -15.09 -15.77 2.97
N GLU A 109 -15.58 -15.22 1.87
CA GLU A 109 -14.76 -14.99 0.68
C GLU A 109 -13.97 -13.70 0.86
N VAL A 110 -12.66 -13.77 0.64
CA VAL A 110 -11.76 -12.62 0.67
C VAL A 110 -11.32 -12.30 -0.75
N LYS A 111 -11.52 -11.05 -1.16
CA LYS A 111 -11.14 -10.52 -2.47
C LYS A 111 -10.22 -9.33 -2.31
N VAL A 112 -9.35 -9.14 -3.29
CA VAL A 112 -8.53 -7.94 -3.44
C VAL A 112 -8.75 -7.35 -4.82
N SER A 113 -8.68 -6.03 -4.95
CA SER A 113 -8.82 -5.38 -6.24
C SER A 113 -7.48 -4.95 -6.82
N PHE A 114 -7.36 -5.09 -8.14
CA PHE A 114 -6.30 -4.49 -8.94
C PHE A 114 -6.68 -4.58 -10.43
N VAL A 115 -6.27 -3.58 -11.22
CA VAL A 115 -6.41 -3.66 -12.69
C VAL A 115 -5.25 -4.48 -13.27
N PRO A 116 -5.53 -5.58 -14.01
CA PRO A 116 -4.50 -6.38 -14.62
C PRO A 116 -3.79 -5.64 -15.75
N SER A 117 -2.47 -5.83 -15.84
CA SER A 117 -1.64 -5.25 -16.90
C SER A 117 -0.37 -6.10 -17.08
N GLY A 118 0.21 -6.10 -18.28
CA GLY A 118 1.42 -6.86 -18.59
C GLY A 118 2.67 -6.43 -17.81
N ASN A 119 2.66 -5.22 -17.22
CA ASN A 119 3.75 -4.72 -16.38
C ASN A 119 3.58 -5.01 -14.88
N ARG A 120 2.53 -5.74 -14.48
CA ARG A 120 2.35 -6.15 -13.08
C ARG A 120 3.27 -7.31 -12.72
N ALA A 121 3.62 -7.41 -11.45
CA ALA A 121 4.25 -8.59 -10.90
C ALA A 121 3.29 -9.77 -11.00
N GLY A 122 3.78 -10.95 -11.38
CA GLY A 122 2.94 -12.13 -11.38
C GLY A 122 3.18 -13.10 -10.24
N LYS A 123 3.99 -12.70 -9.26
CA LYS A 123 4.26 -13.45 -8.04
C LYS A 123 4.17 -12.55 -6.81
N VAL A 124 2.99 -11.98 -6.58
CA VAL A 124 2.75 -11.15 -5.40
C VAL A 124 2.30 -12.04 -4.26
N ILE A 125 2.96 -11.95 -3.10
CA ILE A 125 2.59 -12.72 -1.92
C ILE A 125 1.52 -11.97 -1.14
N TYR A 126 0.41 -12.67 -0.85
CA TYR A 126 -0.62 -12.26 0.07
C TYR A 126 -0.61 -13.19 1.28
N GLU A 127 -0.38 -12.62 2.46
CA GLU A 127 -0.43 -13.32 3.73
C GLU A 127 -1.82 -13.08 4.35
N VAL A 128 -2.66 -14.11 4.37
CA VAL A 128 -4.02 -14.06 4.92
C VAL A 128 -4.00 -14.67 6.31
N LEU A 129 -4.28 -13.86 7.34
CA LEU A 129 -4.51 -14.35 8.69
C LEU A 129 -5.97 -14.78 8.81
N ASP A 130 -6.22 -16.04 9.17
CA ASP A 130 -7.54 -16.56 9.52
C ASP A 130 -7.51 -17.33 10.84
N GLU A 131 -8.65 -17.90 11.25
CA GLU A 131 -8.75 -18.66 12.50
C GLU A 131 -7.83 -19.88 12.57
N ASN A 132 -7.36 -20.38 11.44
CA ASN A 132 -6.41 -21.51 11.38
C ASN A 132 -4.95 -21.04 11.34
N GLY A 133 -4.70 -19.73 11.34
CA GLY A 133 -3.38 -19.11 11.30
C GLY A 133 -3.06 -18.43 9.97
N LEU A 134 -1.77 -18.20 9.73
CA LEU A 134 -1.28 -17.46 8.58
C LEU A 134 -1.17 -18.36 7.33
N LYS A 135 -1.75 -17.91 6.21
CA LYS A 135 -1.69 -18.58 4.91
C LYS A 135 -1.02 -17.67 3.88
N ASN A 136 -0.04 -18.20 3.16
CA ASN A 136 0.67 -17.47 2.11
C ASN A 136 0.16 -17.89 0.74
N LEU A 137 -0.27 -16.92 -0.05
CA LEU A 137 -0.82 -17.10 -1.38
C LEU A 137 0.01 -16.33 -2.40
N GLU A 138 0.34 -16.97 -3.53
CA GLU A 138 0.98 -16.31 -4.66
C GLU A 138 -0.08 -15.92 -5.69
N VAL A 139 -0.14 -14.63 -6.03
CA VAL A 139 -1.13 -14.06 -6.95
C VAL A 139 -0.43 -13.41 -8.14
N ASP A 140 -0.95 -13.71 -9.33
CA ASP A 140 -0.49 -13.12 -10.58
C ASP A 140 -1.31 -11.88 -10.93
N GLN A 141 -0.82 -10.68 -10.55
CA GLN A 141 -1.55 -9.42 -10.81
C GLN A 141 -1.62 -9.04 -12.29
N ARG A 142 -1.02 -9.84 -13.19
CA ARG A 142 -1.23 -9.71 -14.64
C ARG A 142 -2.60 -10.26 -15.07
N LYS A 143 -3.27 -10.99 -14.18
CA LYS A 143 -4.56 -11.66 -14.42
C LYS A 143 -5.58 -11.15 -13.41
N GLY A 144 -6.67 -10.53 -13.89
CA GLY A 144 -7.80 -10.14 -13.04
C GLY A 144 -8.61 -11.38 -12.64
N GLY A 145 -9.54 -11.21 -11.68
CA GLY A 145 -10.51 -12.26 -11.38
C GLY A 145 -11.72 -12.25 -12.32
N SER A 146 -12.62 -13.20 -12.10
CA SER A 146 -13.80 -13.43 -12.94
C SER A 146 -14.87 -12.33 -12.75
N ASN A 147 -15.56 -12.02 -13.85
CA ASN A 147 -16.76 -11.16 -13.98
C ASN A 147 -16.58 -9.64 -13.92
N ASP A 148 -15.86 -9.09 -12.93
CA ASP A 148 -15.91 -7.63 -12.66
C ASP A 148 -14.61 -6.90 -13.05
N GLY A 149 -13.61 -7.63 -13.54
CA GLY A 149 -12.36 -7.12 -14.12
C GLY A 149 -11.30 -6.64 -13.13
N ILE A 150 -11.68 -6.21 -11.93
CA ILE A 150 -10.74 -5.75 -10.88
C ILE A 150 -10.65 -6.66 -9.67
N TRP A 151 -11.71 -7.37 -9.31
CA TRP A 151 -11.73 -8.21 -8.11
C TRP A 151 -11.07 -9.55 -8.39
N TYR A 152 -10.10 -9.93 -7.56
CA TYR A 152 -9.46 -11.23 -7.54
C TYR A 152 -9.77 -11.93 -6.21
N SER A 153 -10.30 -13.15 -6.27
CA SER A 153 -10.59 -13.94 -5.06
C SER A 153 -9.31 -14.60 -4.54
N LEU A 154 -8.97 -14.36 -3.28
CA LEU A 154 -7.91 -15.07 -2.56
C LEU A 154 -8.40 -16.42 -2.04
N GLY A 155 -9.71 -16.69 -2.13
CA GLY A 155 -10.35 -17.90 -1.64
C GLY A 155 -11.26 -17.63 -0.46
N SER A 156 -11.50 -18.68 0.33
CA SER A 156 -12.40 -18.63 1.48
C SER A 156 -11.70 -19.02 2.77
N PHE A 157 -12.00 -18.29 3.83
CA PHE A 157 -11.31 -18.34 5.12
C PHE A 157 -12.32 -18.31 6.25
N VAL A 158 -11.96 -18.89 7.39
CA VAL A 158 -12.84 -18.96 8.57
C VAL A 158 -12.50 -17.82 9.51
N TYR A 159 -13.52 -17.09 9.94
CA TYR A 159 -13.41 -15.98 10.88
C TYR A 159 -14.44 -16.11 12.00
N GLU A 160 -14.07 -15.65 13.18
CA GLU A 160 -14.98 -15.41 14.31
C GLU A 160 -15.41 -13.95 14.38
N LYS A 161 -16.70 -13.74 14.65
CA LYS A 161 -17.31 -12.42 14.72
C LYS A 161 -16.66 -11.55 15.79
N GLY A 162 -16.36 -10.31 15.42
CA GLY A 162 -15.82 -9.30 16.33
C GLY A 162 -14.32 -9.43 16.58
N GLN A 163 -13.66 -10.44 16.02
CA GLN A 163 -12.20 -10.55 16.04
C GLN A 163 -11.56 -9.75 14.89
N GLU A 164 -10.36 -9.24 15.15
CA GLU A 164 -9.53 -8.53 14.17
C GLU A 164 -8.64 -9.51 13.38
N TYR A 165 -8.60 -9.35 12.06
CA TYR A 165 -7.74 -10.09 11.15
C TYR A 165 -7.09 -9.14 10.15
N SER A 166 -6.23 -9.69 9.30
CA SER A 166 -5.65 -8.91 8.22
C SER A 166 -5.23 -9.74 7.03
N VAL A 167 -5.19 -9.08 5.87
CA VAL A 167 -4.45 -9.56 4.69
C VAL A 167 -3.28 -8.62 4.46
N THR A 168 -2.07 -9.16 4.31
CA THR A 168 -0.87 -8.38 4.04
C THR A 168 -0.30 -8.70 2.66
N VAL A 169 -0.06 -7.68 1.85
CA VAL A 169 0.59 -7.77 0.54
C VAL A 169 2.08 -7.51 0.73
N LEU A 170 2.93 -8.37 0.17
CA LEU A 170 4.38 -8.19 0.17
C LEU A 170 4.91 -8.01 -1.25
N ASN A 171 5.81 -7.05 -1.46
CA ASN A 171 6.47 -6.86 -2.76
C ASN A 171 7.78 -7.65 -2.92
N LYS A 172 8.07 -8.57 -2.00
CA LYS A 172 9.29 -9.37 -1.97
C LYS A 172 9.42 -10.24 -3.23
N ASP A 173 10.63 -10.27 -3.79
CA ASP A 173 10.99 -11.10 -4.96
C ASP A 173 10.07 -10.91 -6.18
N THR A 174 9.40 -9.75 -6.29
CA THR A 174 8.52 -9.42 -7.42
C THR A 174 9.28 -8.83 -8.61
N GLU A 175 8.83 -9.17 -9.81
CA GLU A 175 9.46 -8.85 -11.10
C GLU A 175 8.77 -7.71 -11.87
N GLY A 176 7.68 -7.16 -11.32
CA GLY A 176 6.91 -6.07 -11.92
C GLY A 176 6.26 -5.18 -10.87
N TYR A 177 5.35 -4.30 -11.29
CA TYR A 177 4.63 -3.43 -10.36
C TYR A 177 3.71 -4.25 -9.45
N VAL A 178 3.76 -3.96 -8.15
CA VAL A 178 2.76 -4.44 -7.19
C VAL A 178 1.73 -3.35 -6.98
N ILE A 179 0.47 -3.69 -7.21
CA ILE A 179 -0.69 -2.80 -7.01
C ILE A 179 -1.42 -3.20 -5.74
N VAL A 180 -1.88 -2.18 -5.02
CA VAL A 180 -2.72 -2.28 -3.83
C VAL A 180 -3.86 -1.28 -4.02
N ASP A 181 -5.09 -1.77 -4.16
CA ASP A 181 -6.29 -0.93 -4.26
C ASP A 181 -7.13 -1.17 -3.00
N ALA A 182 -8.11 -2.07 -3.05
CA ALA A 182 -8.97 -2.40 -1.92
C ALA A 182 -9.02 -3.90 -1.63
N MET A 183 -9.51 -4.23 -0.43
CA MET A 183 -9.88 -5.58 -0.03
C MET A 183 -11.38 -5.62 0.29
N GLN A 184 -12.03 -6.74 -0.02
CA GLN A 184 -13.43 -7.01 0.32
C GLN A 184 -13.56 -8.36 1.02
N VAL A 185 -14.30 -8.40 2.14
CA VAL A 185 -14.57 -9.61 2.92
C VAL A 185 -16.08 -9.86 2.97
N ILE A 186 -16.53 -10.95 2.35
CA ILE A 186 -17.94 -11.27 2.18
C ILE A 186 -18.27 -12.55 2.94
N ALA A 187 -19.12 -12.48 3.95
CA ALA A 187 -19.65 -13.67 4.60
C ALA A 187 -20.41 -14.54 3.59
N LEU A 188 -20.00 -15.81 3.50
CA LEU A 188 -20.71 -16.81 2.72
C LEU A 188 -21.88 -17.32 3.56
N ALA A 189 -23.07 -17.38 2.97
CA ALA A 189 -24.20 -17.97 3.66
C ALA A 189 -23.88 -19.45 3.97
N PRO A 190 -24.26 -19.96 5.16
CA PRO A 190 -24.15 -21.38 5.47
C PRO A 190 -25.04 -22.23 4.55
#